data_AF-A0A1F2W9U5-F1
#
_entry.id   AF-A0A1F2W9U5-F1
#
_cell.length_a   1.000
_cell.length_b   1.000
_cell.length_c   1.000
_cell.angle_alpha   90.00
_cell.angle_beta   90.00
_cell.angle_gamma   90.00
#
_symmetry.space_group_name_H-M   'P 1'
#
loop_
_entity.id
_entity.type
_entity.pdbx_description
1 polymer ?
#
loop_
_entity_poly.entity_id
_entity_poly.type
_entity_poly.pdbx_seq_one_letter_code
_entity_poly.pdbx_strand_id
1 'polypeptide(L)'
;MEPVAVATVVLLGTLDTKGREYEFLGGLVRAAGAETLLIDAGVVGDPRTTPDISHDEVAAAAGESLAGLAAAGDRGAAVAAMARGAGAILARLHAEGRLHGVLGMGGSGGTSLVSQATRALPLGVPKLIVSTVASGNTRAYVGASDLTLMYSVVDIAGVNSVSERILGNAAAAAAGMARHYAAFRPTAGGRPCLGATMFGVTTPCVTEARRQLEEHGYEVLVFHATGVGGMSMEGLMRSGQITGVLDVTTAELADELAGGVLAAGPDRLEVAGELGLPQVVTLGGLDIVNFGPMETVPERYRRRNLYRHNPAVTLMRTTPEESARLGRIIAAKLNRAAGPLTLFIPRRGFSAMGAEGGVFRDPEADEVLIRELRKTIDPAVEVVEMDTDINDPAFAHAMARRLHEHYQAWAARRRDTTAAAGKEERAEAGAEAAGPASCPHEIVTENAERLEAVVRP
;
A
#
# COMPACT_ATOMS: atom_id res chain seq x y z
N MET A 1 34.91 -6.65 5.58
CA MET A 1 33.51 -6.34 5.96
C MET A 1 33.22 -4.97 5.39
N GLU A 2 32.29 -4.87 4.45
CA GLU A 2 31.73 -3.56 4.10
C GLU A 2 31.15 -2.92 5.37
N PRO A 3 31.30 -1.60 5.56
CA PRO A 3 30.70 -0.93 6.71
C PRO A 3 29.19 -1.15 6.67
N VAL A 4 28.62 -1.75 7.72
CA VAL A 4 27.17 -1.85 7.88
C VAL A 4 26.64 -0.42 7.93
N ALA A 5 25.90 -0.01 6.90
CA ALA A 5 25.24 1.28 6.90
C ALA A 5 24.42 1.42 8.20
N VAL A 6 24.69 2.48 8.96
CA VAL A 6 24.03 2.68 10.26
C VAL A 6 22.55 2.96 10.00
N ALA A 7 21.67 2.12 10.55
CA ALA A 7 20.23 2.27 10.36
C ALA A 7 19.72 3.54 11.07
N THR A 8 18.74 4.20 10.48
CA THR A 8 18.15 5.44 10.99
C THR A 8 16.69 5.21 11.38
N VAL A 9 16.37 5.50 12.63
CA VAL A 9 14.99 5.53 13.14
C VAL A 9 14.51 6.98 13.18
N VAL A 10 13.47 7.28 12.41
CA VAL A 10 12.82 8.59 12.45
C VAL A 10 11.89 8.67 13.66
N LEU A 11 12.12 9.64 14.52
CA LEU A 11 11.28 9.96 15.66
C LEU A 11 10.28 11.03 15.22
N LEU A 12 8.98 10.69 15.22
CA LEU A 12 7.93 11.61 14.77
C LEU A 12 6.93 11.87 15.89
N GLY A 13 6.74 13.13 16.27
CA GLY A 13 5.65 13.52 17.16
C GLY A 13 5.61 15.00 17.51
N THR A 14 4.82 15.33 18.54
CA THR A 14 4.52 16.71 18.94
C THR A 14 5.49 17.18 20.03
N LEU A 15 6.52 17.93 19.67
CA LEU A 15 7.62 18.29 20.59
C LEU A 15 7.26 19.46 21.53
N ASP A 16 6.25 20.25 21.16
CA ASP A 16 5.63 21.30 21.98
C ASP A 16 5.08 20.79 23.33
N THR A 17 4.67 19.51 23.35
CA THR A 17 4.10 18.84 24.52
C THR A 17 5.00 17.74 25.06
N LYS A 18 5.70 17.00 24.19
CA LYS A 18 6.45 15.77 24.54
C LYS A 18 7.93 15.81 24.17
N GLY A 19 8.50 17.00 23.96
CA GLY A 19 9.89 17.13 23.48
C GLY A 19 10.92 16.48 24.41
N ARG A 20 10.75 16.55 25.74
CA ARG A 20 11.67 15.91 26.70
C ARG A 20 11.61 14.39 26.62
N GLU A 21 10.42 13.84 26.47
CA GLU A 21 10.22 12.40 26.30
C GLU A 21 10.83 11.93 24.97
N TYR A 22 10.71 12.70 23.88
CA TYR A 22 11.32 12.36 22.59
C TYR A 22 12.84 12.44 22.61
N GLU A 23 13.40 13.42 23.33
CA GLU A 23 14.84 13.52 23.58
C GLU A 23 15.36 12.27 24.32
N PHE A 24 14.66 11.88 25.39
CA PHE A 24 14.95 10.65 26.13
C PHE A 24 14.86 9.40 25.23
N LEU A 25 13.78 9.29 24.45
CA LEU A 25 13.56 8.18 23.52
C LEU A 25 14.66 8.10 22.45
N GLY A 26 15.10 9.23 21.92
CA GLY A 26 16.18 9.29 20.96
C GLY A 26 17.53 8.88 21.56
N GLY A 27 17.80 9.24 22.81
CA GLY A 27 18.95 8.73 23.56
C GLY A 27 18.95 7.20 23.64
N LEU A 28 17.79 6.60 23.96
CA LEU A 28 17.64 5.15 24.06
C LEU A 28 17.83 4.43 22.70
N VAL A 29 17.32 5.00 21.62
CA VAL A 29 17.50 4.44 20.27
C VAL A 29 18.96 4.47 19.84
N ARG A 30 19.67 5.58 20.09
CA ARG A 30 21.11 5.69 19.85
C ARG A 30 21.90 4.68 20.67
N ALA A 31 21.56 4.52 21.95
CA ALA A 31 22.16 3.50 22.81
C ALA A 31 21.89 2.06 22.32
N ALA A 32 20.79 1.82 21.60
CA ALA A 32 20.47 0.55 20.96
C ALA A 32 21.15 0.34 19.59
N GLY A 33 22.03 1.26 19.16
CA GLY A 33 22.88 1.11 17.97
C GLY A 33 22.24 1.52 16.65
N ALA A 34 21.30 2.47 16.68
CA ALA A 34 20.72 3.11 15.50
C ALA A 34 20.81 4.63 15.59
N GLU A 35 20.96 5.32 14.45
CA GLU A 35 20.86 6.78 14.40
C GLU A 35 19.40 7.23 14.53
N THR A 36 19.22 8.50 14.88
CA THR A 36 17.88 9.10 14.98
C THR A 36 17.78 10.37 14.15
N LEU A 37 16.61 10.58 13.55
CA LEU A 37 16.22 11.85 12.94
C LEU A 37 14.89 12.28 13.57
N LEU A 38 14.84 13.45 14.19
CA LEU A 38 13.71 13.95 14.96
C LEU A 38 12.87 14.94 14.15
N ILE A 39 11.59 14.63 13.97
CA ILE A 39 10.61 15.45 13.26
C ILE A 39 9.58 15.99 14.25
N ASP A 40 9.44 17.31 14.30
CA ASP A 40 8.38 17.96 15.06
C ASP A 40 7.10 18.12 14.23
N ALA A 41 5.98 17.70 14.81
CA ALA A 41 4.65 17.88 14.25
C ALA A 41 3.69 18.56 15.24
N GLY A 42 4.22 19.29 16.23
CA GLY A 42 3.47 20.13 17.17
C GLY A 42 2.85 21.36 16.51
N VAL A 43 1.73 21.83 17.05
CA VAL A 43 0.94 22.96 16.48
C VAL A 43 0.61 24.06 17.48
N VAL A 44 0.87 23.86 18.77
CA VAL A 44 0.39 24.78 19.82
C VAL A 44 1.48 25.73 20.31
N GLY A 45 2.70 25.25 20.46
CA GLY A 45 3.79 26.05 21.02
C GLY A 45 5.16 25.62 20.53
N ASP A 46 6.17 26.26 21.10
CA ASP A 46 7.56 25.99 20.74
C ASP A 46 7.99 24.59 21.18
N PRO A 47 8.83 23.91 20.37
CA PRO A 47 9.32 22.59 20.70
C PRO A 47 10.20 22.61 21.96
N ARG A 48 10.03 21.61 22.84
CA ARG A 48 10.80 21.49 24.09
C ARG A 48 12.16 20.80 23.92
N THR A 49 12.53 20.48 22.69
CA THR A 49 13.81 19.92 22.27
C THR A 49 14.06 20.34 20.82
N THR A 50 15.30 20.34 20.34
CA THR A 50 15.61 20.81 18.97
C THR A 50 15.32 19.70 17.96
N PRO A 51 14.38 19.89 17.01
CA PRO A 51 14.15 18.91 15.95
C PRO A 51 15.20 19.01 14.84
N ASP A 52 15.40 17.91 14.10
CA ASP A 52 16.15 17.91 12.84
C ASP A 52 15.29 18.42 11.67
N ILE A 53 13.96 18.24 11.76
CA ILE A 53 12.96 18.81 10.84
C ILE A 53 11.88 19.50 11.66
N SER A 54 11.74 20.81 11.45
CA SER A 54 10.82 21.66 12.18
C SER A 54 9.35 21.43 11.81
N HIS A 55 8.45 21.77 12.73
CA HIS A 55 7.01 21.81 12.48
C HIS A 55 6.59 22.81 11.40
N ASP A 56 7.34 23.90 11.16
CA ASP A 56 7.11 24.79 10.02
C ASP A 56 7.36 24.09 8.68
N GLU A 57 8.46 23.32 8.58
CA GLU A 57 8.74 22.50 7.39
C GLU A 57 7.67 21.42 7.19
N VAL A 58 7.17 20.82 8.27
CA VAL A 58 6.08 19.85 8.22
C VAL A 58 4.78 20.50 7.73
N ALA A 59 4.41 21.68 8.23
CA ALA A 59 3.24 22.42 7.76
C ALA A 59 3.38 22.80 6.28
N ALA A 60 4.55 23.30 5.87
CA ALA A 60 4.85 23.68 4.49
C ALA A 60 4.75 22.47 3.53
N ALA A 61 5.21 21.29 3.96
CA ALA A 61 5.07 20.05 3.18
C ALA A 61 3.60 19.62 2.98
N ALA A 62 2.67 20.11 3.81
CA ALA A 62 1.23 19.93 3.64
C ALA A 62 0.57 21.03 2.78
N GLY A 63 1.33 22.02 2.31
CA GLY A 63 0.80 23.21 1.63
C GLY A 63 0.14 24.22 2.57
N GLU A 64 0.45 24.15 3.87
CA GLU A 64 -0.16 24.95 4.93
C GLU A 64 0.89 25.82 5.64
N SER A 65 0.44 26.74 6.49
CA SER A 65 1.32 27.48 7.40
C SER A 65 0.97 27.18 8.86
N LEU A 66 1.97 27.09 9.72
CA LEU A 66 1.77 26.82 11.14
C LEU A 66 0.87 27.89 11.79
N ALA A 67 1.10 29.17 11.45
CA ALA A 67 0.28 30.28 11.91
C ALA A 67 -1.20 30.15 11.49
N GLY A 68 -1.46 29.71 10.26
CA GLY A 68 -2.82 29.47 9.76
C GLY A 68 -3.53 28.33 10.51
N LEU A 69 -2.82 27.22 10.73
CA LEU A 69 -3.35 26.08 11.48
C LEU A 69 -3.66 26.45 12.94
N ALA A 70 -2.78 27.21 13.59
CA ALA A 70 -2.98 27.66 14.96
C ALA A 70 -4.16 28.65 15.07
N ALA A 71 -4.27 29.59 14.13
CA ALA A 71 -5.33 30.60 14.11
C ALA A 71 -6.73 29.99 13.87
N ALA A 72 -6.82 28.89 13.13
CA ALA A 72 -8.09 28.20 12.89
C ALA A 72 -8.69 27.57 14.16
N GLY A 73 -7.87 27.26 15.18
CA GLY A 73 -8.34 26.70 16.45
C GLY A 73 -8.94 25.29 16.37
N ASP A 74 -8.94 24.65 15.21
CA ASP A 74 -9.40 23.28 15.01
C ASP A 74 -8.24 22.29 15.16
N ARG A 75 -8.13 21.72 16.35
CA ARG A 75 -7.10 20.72 16.67
C ARG A 75 -7.15 19.50 15.76
N GLY A 76 -8.34 19.06 15.35
CA GLY A 76 -8.51 17.87 14.50
C GLY A 76 -7.96 18.12 13.10
N ALA A 77 -8.36 19.24 12.49
CA ALA A 77 -7.88 19.67 11.19
C ALA A 77 -6.36 19.90 11.19
N ALA A 78 -5.83 20.56 12.23
CA ALA A 78 -4.40 20.79 12.38
C ALA A 78 -3.60 19.48 12.45
N VAL A 79 -4.04 18.51 13.27
CA VAL A 79 -3.39 17.18 13.34
C VAL A 79 -3.41 16.46 11.99
N ALA A 80 -4.52 16.53 11.26
CA ALA A 80 -4.63 15.92 9.93
C ALA A 80 -3.69 16.59 8.91
N ALA A 81 -3.56 17.92 8.94
CA ALA A 81 -2.62 18.65 8.08
C ALA A 81 -1.17 18.28 8.38
N MET A 82 -0.77 18.31 9.65
CA MET A 82 0.58 17.93 10.07
C MET A 82 0.91 16.47 9.73
N ALA A 83 -0.06 15.56 9.85
CA ALA A 83 0.12 14.17 9.45
C ALA A 83 0.37 14.02 7.93
N ARG A 84 -0.32 14.80 7.09
CA ARG A 84 -0.06 14.80 5.63
C ARG A 84 1.34 15.30 5.31
N GLY A 85 1.74 16.42 5.90
CA GLY A 85 3.08 16.99 5.71
C GLY A 85 4.19 16.05 6.20
N ALA A 86 4.01 15.46 7.38
CA ALA A 86 4.94 14.47 7.92
C ALA A 86 5.00 13.23 7.02
N GLY A 87 3.87 12.76 6.49
CA GLY A 87 3.84 11.65 5.54
C GLY A 87 4.65 11.91 4.26
N ALA A 88 4.53 13.12 3.69
CA ALA A 88 5.32 13.53 2.53
C ALA A 88 6.83 13.53 2.83
N ILE A 89 7.22 14.02 4.01
CA ILE A 89 8.61 14.02 4.47
C ILE A 89 9.12 12.60 4.69
N LEU A 90 8.34 11.72 5.34
CA LEU A 90 8.71 10.32 5.55
C LEU A 90 8.92 9.59 4.22
N ALA A 91 8.02 9.77 3.26
CA ALA A 91 8.15 9.19 1.92
C ALA A 91 9.43 9.67 1.21
N ARG A 92 9.74 10.97 1.29
CA ARG A 92 10.97 11.53 0.75
C ARG A 92 12.22 10.93 1.42
N LEU A 93 12.26 10.89 2.75
CA LEU A 93 13.39 10.33 3.50
C LEU A 93 13.59 8.84 3.21
N HIS A 94 12.52 8.08 3.01
CA HIS A 94 12.59 6.68 2.60
C HIS A 94 13.17 6.53 1.19
N ALA A 95 12.71 7.33 0.22
CA ALA A 95 13.25 7.34 -1.13
C ALA A 95 14.74 7.74 -1.18
N GLU A 96 15.18 8.63 -0.29
CA GLU A 96 16.58 9.03 -0.12
C GLU A 96 17.45 7.97 0.61
N GLY A 97 16.87 6.86 1.08
CA GLY A 97 17.59 5.84 1.87
C GLY A 97 17.97 6.30 3.29
N ARG A 98 17.31 7.34 3.81
CA ARG A 98 17.58 7.98 5.11
C ARG A 98 16.58 7.60 6.20
N LEU A 99 15.65 6.69 5.91
CA LEU A 99 14.65 6.18 6.84
C LEU A 99 14.63 4.65 6.79
N HIS A 100 14.92 4.03 7.93
CA HIS A 100 14.92 2.57 8.10
C HIS A 100 13.87 2.08 9.11
N GLY A 101 13.25 2.99 9.85
CA GLY A 101 12.10 2.73 10.69
C GLY A 101 11.53 4.03 11.25
N VAL A 102 10.29 4.00 11.71
CA VAL A 102 9.64 5.14 12.39
C VAL A 102 9.23 4.73 13.80
N LEU A 103 9.52 5.59 14.76
CA LEU A 103 9.11 5.45 16.15
C LEU A 103 8.40 6.74 16.60
N GLY A 104 7.12 6.60 16.93
CA GLY A 104 6.34 7.67 17.55
C GLY A 104 5.85 7.30 18.93
N MET A 105 5.32 8.29 19.63
CA MET A 105 4.57 8.09 20.86
C MET A 105 3.54 9.19 21.09
N GLY A 106 2.44 8.84 21.78
CA GLY A 106 1.50 9.84 22.22
C GLY A 106 0.17 9.27 22.70
N GLY A 107 -0.72 10.20 23.08
CA GLY A 107 -2.12 9.89 23.34
C GLY A 107 -2.89 9.61 22.04
N SER A 108 -4.22 9.68 22.08
CA SER A 108 -5.07 9.50 20.89
C SER A 108 -4.69 10.41 19.72
N GLY A 109 -4.41 11.69 19.98
CA GLY A 109 -4.01 12.66 18.96
C GLY A 109 -2.64 12.35 18.33
N GLY A 110 -1.61 12.10 19.14
CA GLY A 110 -0.27 11.74 18.64
C GLY A 110 -0.26 10.39 17.92
N THR A 111 -1.02 9.41 18.42
CA THR A 111 -1.20 8.12 17.75
C THR A 111 -1.86 8.29 16.39
N SER A 112 -2.91 9.12 16.30
CA SER A 112 -3.57 9.44 15.02
C SER A 112 -2.62 10.11 14.04
N LEU A 113 -1.82 11.09 14.50
CA LEU A 113 -0.85 11.80 13.68
C LEU A 113 0.17 10.84 13.07
N VAL A 114 0.87 10.07 13.91
CA VAL A 114 1.94 9.17 13.45
C VAL A 114 1.37 8.04 12.60
N SER A 115 0.21 7.49 12.98
CA SER A 115 -0.51 6.50 12.18
C SER A 115 -0.81 6.99 10.77
N GLN A 116 -1.36 8.20 10.63
CA GLN A 116 -1.69 8.75 9.32
C GLN A 116 -0.44 9.03 8.49
N ALA A 117 0.60 9.63 9.08
CA ALA A 117 1.84 9.95 8.38
C ALA A 117 2.54 8.69 7.84
N THR A 118 2.62 7.63 8.65
CA THR A 118 3.33 6.40 8.29
C THR A 118 2.64 5.56 7.21
N ARG A 119 1.41 5.89 6.81
CA ARG A 119 0.72 5.25 5.65
C ARG A 119 1.38 5.59 4.33
N ALA A 120 2.15 6.66 4.26
CA ALA A 120 2.91 7.02 3.07
C ALA A 120 4.12 6.07 2.83
N LEU A 121 4.45 5.23 3.82
CA LEU A 121 5.56 4.29 3.74
C LEU A 121 5.10 2.91 3.26
N PRO A 122 5.90 2.21 2.43
CA PRO A 122 5.58 0.86 2.00
C PRO A 122 5.41 -0.14 3.16
N LEU A 123 4.66 -1.21 2.91
CA LEU A 123 4.63 -2.38 3.79
C LEU A 123 6.04 -2.97 3.93
N GLY A 124 6.38 -3.46 5.12
CA GLY A 124 7.70 -3.96 5.48
C GLY A 124 8.62 -2.92 6.12
N VAL A 125 8.39 -1.61 5.89
CA VAL A 125 9.13 -0.57 6.62
C VAL A 125 8.70 -0.59 8.09
N PRO A 126 9.62 -0.73 9.06
CA PRO A 126 9.27 -0.74 10.49
C PRO A 126 8.53 0.52 10.93
N LYS A 127 7.34 0.35 11.52
CA LYS A 127 6.51 1.45 12.05
C LYS A 127 6.05 1.07 13.46
N LEU A 128 6.49 1.80 14.49
CA LEU A 128 6.11 1.53 15.88
C LEU A 128 5.58 2.80 16.55
N ILE A 129 4.48 2.68 17.29
CA ILE A 129 3.95 3.76 18.14
C ILE A 129 3.77 3.26 19.57
N VAL A 130 4.34 3.99 20.53
CA VAL A 130 3.98 3.83 21.95
C VAL A 130 2.71 4.65 22.23
N SER A 131 1.59 3.97 22.42
CA SER A 131 0.26 4.59 22.42
C SER A 131 -0.50 4.33 23.71
N THR A 132 -1.14 5.38 24.25
CA THR A 132 -2.08 5.24 25.38
C THR A 132 -3.41 4.59 24.98
N VAL A 133 -3.66 4.42 23.68
CA VAL A 133 -4.90 3.85 23.13
C VAL A 133 -4.66 2.53 22.39
N ALA A 134 -3.50 1.89 22.58
CA ALA A 134 -3.19 0.59 21.98
C ALA A 134 -4.13 -0.52 22.49
N SER A 135 -4.54 -0.46 23.77
CA SER A 135 -5.49 -1.40 24.36
C SER A 135 -6.93 -0.95 24.12
N GLY A 136 -7.40 -1.05 22.88
CA GLY A 136 -8.73 -0.62 22.46
C GLY A 136 -9.04 -0.96 21.01
N ASN A 137 -9.95 -0.21 20.39
CA ASN A 137 -10.21 -0.33 18.95
C ASN A 137 -9.10 0.38 18.16
N THR A 138 -8.22 -0.40 17.53
CA THR A 138 -7.04 0.10 16.82
C THR A 138 -7.20 0.14 15.31
N ARG A 139 -8.38 -0.24 14.77
CA ARG A 139 -8.63 -0.33 13.32
C ARG A 139 -8.32 0.98 12.59
N ALA A 140 -8.75 2.11 13.17
CA ALA A 140 -8.53 3.44 12.60
C ALA A 140 -7.04 3.86 12.57
N TYR A 141 -6.19 3.23 13.40
CA TYR A 141 -4.76 3.51 13.47
C TYR A 141 -3.95 2.57 12.58
N VAL A 142 -4.16 1.25 12.70
CA VAL A 142 -3.39 0.25 11.94
C VAL A 142 -3.84 0.23 10.48
N GLY A 143 -5.15 0.28 10.22
CA GLY A 143 -5.71 0.20 8.88
C GLY A 143 -5.24 -1.05 8.13
N ALA A 144 -4.76 -0.85 6.91
CA ALA A 144 -4.17 -1.89 6.06
C ALA A 144 -2.63 -1.91 6.08
N SER A 145 -2.01 -1.20 7.03
CA SER A 145 -0.56 -1.17 7.22
C SER A 145 -0.09 -2.28 8.16
N ASP A 146 1.22 -2.44 8.26
CA ASP A 146 1.96 -3.27 9.21
C ASP A 146 2.41 -2.48 10.48
N LEU A 147 1.70 -1.39 10.80
CA LEU A 147 1.96 -0.57 11.98
C LEU A 147 1.82 -1.36 13.29
N THR A 148 2.84 -1.30 14.13
CA THR A 148 2.85 -1.90 15.47
C THR A 148 2.50 -0.87 16.54
N LEU A 149 1.56 -1.21 17.42
CA LEU A 149 1.22 -0.41 18.59
C LEU A 149 1.73 -1.08 19.87
N MET A 150 2.54 -0.37 20.64
CA MET A 150 2.97 -0.76 21.98
C MET A 150 2.17 0.03 23.02
N TYR A 151 1.52 -0.66 23.96
CA TYR A 151 0.74 0.02 24.98
C TYR A 151 1.65 0.76 25.97
N SER A 152 1.36 2.04 26.23
CA SER A 152 2.16 2.87 27.13
C SER A 152 1.97 2.53 28.62
N VAL A 153 0.92 1.76 28.96
CA VAL A 153 0.47 1.42 30.33
C VAL A 153 -0.07 2.61 31.12
N VAL A 154 0.71 3.70 31.20
CA VAL A 154 0.34 4.97 31.82
C VAL A 154 0.26 6.07 30.76
N ASP A 155 -0.32 7.22 31.12
CA ASP A 155 -0.28 8.39 30.23
C ASP A 155 1.17 8.84 29.98
N ILE A 156 1.41 9.45 28.82
CA ILE A 156 2.72 9.97 28.42
C ILE A 156 2.79 11.43 28.84
N ALA A 157 3.17 11.61 30.10
CA ALA A 157 3.35 12.89 30.77
C ALA A 157 4.65 12.87 31.59
N GLY A 158 5.78 13.04 30.91
CA GLY A 158 7.12 12.88 31.46
C GLY A 158 7.60 11.43 31.53
N VAL A 159 8.87 11.29 31.92
CA VAL A 159 9.53 9.99 32.10
C VAL A 159 9.46 9.62 33.59
N ASN A 160 8.89 8.45 33.88
CA ASN A 160 8.76 7.87 35.22
C ASN A 160 9.20 6.40 35.17
N SER A 161 9.28 5.73 36.33
CA SER A 161 9.78 4.35 36.42
C SER A 161 9.00 3.33 35.56
N VAL A 162 7.73 3.60 35.24
CA VAL A 162 6.95 2.76 34.33
C VAL A 162 7.24 3.14 32.88
N SER A 163 7.10 4.42 32.52
CA SER A 163 7.28 4.86 31.14
C SER A 163 8.73 4.69 30.65
N GLU A 164 9.72 4.84 31.54
CA GLU A 164 11.14 4.58 31.25
C GLU A 164 11.35 3.17 30.69
N ARG A 165 10.78 2.16 31.35
CA ARG A 165 10.91 0.76 30.92
C ARG A 165 10.17 0.48 29.62
N ILE A 166 8.98 1.05 29.44
CA ILE A 166 8.20 0.87 28.21
C ILE A 166 8.88 1.55 27.02
N LEU A 167 9.36 2.79 27.19
CA LEU A 167 10.11 3.53 26.16
C LEU A 167 11.45 2.84 25.84
N GLY A 168 12.13 2.27 26.84
CA GLY A 168 13.32 1.43 26.63
C GLY A 168 13.05 0.22 25.73
N ASN A 169 11.98 -0.53 26.01
CA ASN A 169 11.56 -1.66 25.17
C ASN A 169 11.20 -1.22 23.75
N ALA A 170 10.48 -0.10 23.61
CA ALA A 170 10.11 0.46 22.31
C ALA A 170 11.33 0.87 21.49
N ALA A 171 12.30 1.54 22.12
CA ALA A 171 13.55 1.94 21.48
C ALA A 171 14.36 0.73 20.99
N ALA A 172 14.53 -0.29 21.85
CA ALA A 172 15.24 -1.52 21.49
C ALA A 172 14.55 -2.27 20.33
N ALA A 173 13.21 -2.35 20.36
CA ALA A 173 12.43 -2.96 19.29
C ALA A 173 12.57 -2.19 17.98
N ALA A 174 12.39 -0.86 18.00
CA ALA A 174 12.51 -0.02 16.82
C ALA A 174 13.91 -0.07 16.20
N ALA A 175 14.96 0.01 17.01
CA ALA A 175 16.34 -0.09 16.54
C ALA A 175 16.63 -1.48 15.94
N GLY A 176 16.17 -2.56 16.58
CA GLY A 176 16.32 -3.92 16.07
C GLY A 176 15.64 -4.13 14.72
N MET A 177 14.39 -3.68 14.59
CA MET A 177 13.64 -3.75 13.33
C MET A 177 14.29 -2.91 12.23
N ALA A 178 14.73 -1.68 12.54
CA ALA A 178 15.37 -0.80 11.55
C ALA A 178 16.70 -1.35 11.04
N ARG A 179 17.51 -1.92 11.94
CA ARG A 179 18.77 -2.59 11.57
C ARG A 179 18.53 -3.83 10.71
N HIS A 180 17.53 -4.63 11.05
CA HIS A 180 17.14 -5.77 10.22
C HIS A 180 16.67 -5.31 8.83
N TYR A 181 15.79 -4.32 8.77
CA TYR A 181 15.28 -3.76 7.52
C TYR A 181 16.42 -3.23 6.62
N ALA A 182 17.37 -2.47 7.17
CA ALA A 182 18.52 -1.96 6.43
C ALA A 182 19.42 -3.08 5.86
N ALA A 183 19.60 -4.15 6.63
CA ALA A 183 20.42 -5.31 6.24
C ALA A 183 19.67 -6.33 5.36
N PHE A 184 18.33 -6.29 5.34
CA PHE A 184 17.51 -7.26 4.64
C PHE A 184 17.79 -7.21 3.14
N ARG A 185 18.01 -8.39 2.56
CA ARG A 185 18.12 -8.58 1.12
C ARG A 185 17.07 -9.62 0.74
N PRO A 186 16.10 -9.28 -0.13
CA PRO A 186 15.15 -10.25 -0.64
C PRO A 186 15.89 -11.45 -1.24
N THR A 187 15.32 -12.64 -1.08
CA THR A 187 15.88 -13.85 -1.70
C THR A 187 15.86 -13.69 -3.22
N ALA A 188 17.01 -13.80 -3.87
CA ALA A 188 17.10 -13.74 -5.34
C ALA A 188 16.34 -14.91 -5.97
N GLY A 189 15.64 -14.67 -7.07
CA GLY A 189 14.91 -15.71 -7.81
C GLY A 189 13.52 -16.06 -7.26
N GLY A 190 12.87 -15.15 -6.52
CA GLY A 190 11.48 -15.32 -6.08
C GLY A 190 10.53 -15.57 -7.26
N ARG A 191 9.54 -16.45 -7.06
CA ARG A 191 8.46 -16.67 -8.02
C ARG A 191 7.69 -15.36 -8.23
N PRO A 192 7.19 -15.08 -9.44
CA PRO A 192 6.36 -13.90 -9.61
C PRO A 192 5.11 -14.02 -8.73
N CYS A 193 4.85 -12.97 -7.96
CA CYS A 193 3.79 -12.98 -6.97
C CYS A 193 2.52 -12.32 -7.50
N LEU A 194 1.40 -13.01 -7.34
CA LEU A 194 0.06 -12.61 -7.77
C LEU A 194 -0.84 -12.41 -6.55
N GLY A 195 -1.69 -11.39 -6.58
CA GLY A 195 -2.75 -11.21 -5.60
C GLY A 195 -4.05 -11.87 -6.06
N ALA A 196 -4.80 -12.47 -5.14
CA ALA A 196 -6.15 -12.95 -5.42
C ALA A 196 -7.12 -12.57 -4.29
N THR A 197 -8.30 -12.07 -4.63
CA THR A 197 -9.32 -11.70 -3.63
C THR A 197 -10.34 -12.81 -3.43
N MET A 198 -10.71 -13.05 -2.17
CA MET A 198 -11.53 -14.18 -1.78
C MET A 198 -12.58 -13.77 -0.76
N PHE A 199 -13.74 -14.40 -0.82
CA PHE A 199 -14.69 -14.44 0.28
C PHE A 199 -15.20 -15.87 0.49
N GLY A 200 -15.82 -16.17 1.63
CA GLY A 200 -16.32 -17.52 1.93
C GLY A 200 -17.20 -18.09 0.79
N VAL A 201 -17.99 -17.22 0.17
CA VAL A 201 -18.91 -17.53 -0.94
C VAL A 201 -18.26 -17.66 -2.33
N THR A 202 -16.97 -17.35 -2.46
CA THR A 202 -16.16 -17.48 -3.70
C THR A 202 -14.91 -18.34 -3.50
N THR A 203 -14.76 -18.97 -2.32
CA THR A 203 -13.60 -19.80 -1.96
C THR A 203 -13.31 -20.91 -2.99
N PRO A 204 -14.31 -21.65 -3.52
CA PRO A 204 -14.05 -22.68 -4.53
C PRO A 204 -13.33 -22.13 -5.78
N CYS A 205 -13.81 -21.01 -6.33
CA CYS A 205 -13.19 -20.37 -7.48
C CYS A 205 -11.73 -19.98 -7.23
N VAL A 206 -11.47 -19.29 -6.11
CA VAL A 206 -10.12 -18.82 -5.77
C VAL A 206 -9.17 -19.98 -5.49
N THR A 207 -9.65 -21.03 -4.81
CA THR A 207 -8.83 -22.21 -4.50
C THR A 207 -8.38 -22.90 -5.78
N GLU A 208 -9.29 -23.09 -6.72
CA GLU A 208 -8.98 -23.78 -7.98
C GLU A 208 -8.10 -22.92 -8.90
N ALA A 209 -8.39 -21.63 -9.03
CA ALA A 209 -7.58 -20.71 -9.83
C ALA A 209 -6.15 -20.55 -9.25
N ARG A 210 -6.02 -20.47 -7.91
CA ARG A 210 -4.74 -20.46 -7.22
C ARG A 210 -3.91 -21.69 -7.57
N ARG A 211 -4.50 -22.89 -7.48
CA ARG A 211 -3.81 -24.14 -7.77
C ARG A 211 -3.19 -24.12 -9.17
N GLN A 212 -3.94 -23.66 -10.17
CA GLN A 212 -3.43 -23.56 -11.54
C GLN A 212 -2.30 -22.54 -11.70
N LEU A 213 -2.43 -21.37 -11.07
CA LEU A 213 -1.38 -20.36 -11.13
C LEU A 213 -0.09 -20.86 -10.43
N GLU A 214 -0.21 -21.55 -9.30
CA GLU A 214 0.94 -22.15 -8.62
C GLU A 214 1.63 -23.23 -9.49
N GLU A 215 0.87 -24.02 -10.26
CA GLU A 215 1.41 -24.96 -11.25
C GLU A 215 2.17 -24.29 -12.39
N HIS A 216 1.81 -23.05 -12.74
CA HIS A 216 2.54 -22.19 -13.67
C HIS A 216 3.75 -21.48 -13.04
N GLY A 217 4.08 -21.77 -11.77
CA GLY A 217 5.27 -21.26 -11.10
C GLY A 217 5.08 -19.89 -10.44
N TYR A 218 3.84 -19.45 -10.24
CA TYR A 218 3.55 -18.24 -9.47
C TYR A 218 3.54 -18.53 -7.96
N GLU A 219 3.75 -17.47 -7.17
CA GLU A 219 3.31 -17.41 -5.78
C GLU A 219 1.98 -16.65 -5.75
N VAL A 220 0.96 -17.16 -5.05
CA VAL A 220 -0.36 -16.54 -4.99
C VAL A 220 -0.71 -16.18 -3.56
N LEU A 221 -0.84 -14.88 -3.29
CA LEU A 221 -1.28 -14.35 -2.00
C LEU A 221 -2.79 -14.13 -2.04
N VAL A 222 -3.52 -14.80 -1.15
CA VAL A 222 -4.98 -14.72 -1.08
C VAL A 222 -5.40 -13.71 -0.01
N PHE A 223 -6.20 -12.74 -0.38
CA PHE A 223 -6.71 -11.67 0.47
C PHE A 223 -8.20 -11.83 0.70
N HIS A 224 -8.60 -11.86 1.97
CA HIS A 224 -10.00 -11.91 2.33
C HIS A 224 -10.63 -10.53 2.13
N ALA A 225 -11.59 -10.41 1.20
CA ALA A 225 -12.24 -9.18 0.75
C ALA A 225 -13.11 -8.54 1.86
N THR A 226 -12.45 -7.99 2.88
CA THR A 226 -13.02 -7.47 4.14
C THR A 226 -12.77 -5.97 4.31
N GLY A 227 -12.53 -5.28 3.21
CA GLY A 227 -12.06 -3.91 3.15
C GLY A 227 -10.54 -3.87 3.27
N VAL A 228 -10.03 -4.33 4.41
CA VAL A 228 -8.59 -4.36 4.70
C VAL A 228 -7.85 -5.30 3.75
N GLY A 229 -8.47 -6.41 3.32
CA GLY A 229 -7.85 -7.34 2.39
C GLY A 229 -7.53 -6.72 1.04
N GLY A 230 -8.51 -6.06 0.39
CA GLY A 230 -8.28 -5.34 -0.86
C GLY A 230 -7.25 -4.22 -0.71
N MET A 231 -7.35 -3.43 0.37
CA MET A 231 -6.38 -2.37 0.67
C MET A 231 -4.95 -2.90 0.84
N SER A 232 -4.75 -4.02 1.55
CA SER A 232 -3.43 -4.64 1.73
C SER A 232 -2.89 -5.21 0.42
N MET A 233 -3.75 -5.84 -0.38
CA MET A 233 -3.38 -6.35 -1.71
C MET A 233 -2.87 -5.20 -2.61
N GLU A 234 -3.62 -4.11 -2.70
CA GLU A 234 -3.25 -2.94 -3.49
C GLU A 234 -2.01 -2.22 -2.93
N GLY A 235 -1.83 -2.19 -1.61
CA GLY A 235 -0.60 -1.72 -0.97
C GLY A 235 0.63 -2.53 -1.40
N LEU A 236 0.52 -3.86 -1.51
CA LEU A 236 1.58 -4.74 -2.01
C LEU A 236 1.82 -4.61 -3.52
N MET A 237 0.83 -4.16 -4.30
CA MET A 237 1.05 -3.78 -5.70
C MET A 237 1.88 -2.50 -5.79
N ARG A 238 1.54 -1.48 -4.98
CA ARG A 238 2.29 -0.21 -4.95
C ARG A 238 3.74 -0.39 -4.49
N SER A 239 4.02 -1.36 -3.63
CA SER A 239 5.39 -1.72 -3.24
C SER A 239 6.14 -2.58 -4.27
N GLY A 240 5.47 -3.00 -5.36
CA GLY A 240 6.04 -3.86 -6.40
C GLY A 240 6.17 -5.34 -5.99
N GLN A 241 5.63 -5.73 -4.84
CA GLN A 241 5.66 -7.12 -4.38
C GLN A 241 4.65 -7.98 -5.13
N ILE A 242 3.46 -7.45 -5.42
CA ILE A 242 2.46 -8.10 -6.29
C ILE A 242 2.61 -7.53 -7.71
N THR A 243 2.73 -8.42 -8.69
CA THR A 243 3.00 -8.06 -10.10
C THR A 243 1.87 -8.47 -11.05
N GLY A 244 0.76 -8.96 -10.52
CA GLY A 244 -0.46 -9.27 -11.26
C GLY A 244 -1.60 -9.62 -10.30
N VAL A 245 -2.85 -9.51 -10.76
CA VAL A 245 -4.01 -9.71 -9.88
C VAL A 245 -5.11 -10.55 -10.52
N LEU A 246 -5.62 -11.49 -9.74
CA LEU A 246 -6.84 -12.25 -9.98
C LEU A 246 -7.93 -11.75 -9.02
N ASP A 247 -8.65 -10.69 -9.40
CA ASP A 247 -9.64 -10.05 -8.53
C ASP A 247 -10.99 -10.79 -8.65
N VAL A 248 -11.08 -11.95 -7.99
CA VAL A 248 -12.27 -12.81 -8.02
C VAL A 248 -13.42 -12.20 -7.22
N THR A 249 -13.12 -11.51 -6.11
CA THR A 249 -14.12 -11.03 -5.16
C THR A 249 -14.04 -9.52 -4.96
N THR A 250 -14.91 -8.80 -5.64
CA THR A 250 -15.01 -7.34 -5.61
C THR A 250 -16.10 -6.82 -4.66
N ALA A 251 -16.56 -7.66 -3.72
CA ALA A 251 -17.64 -7.36 -2.76
C ALA A 251 -17.42 -6.07 -1.94
N GLU A 252 -16.17 -5.67 -1.73
CA GLU A 252 -15.81 -4.44 -1.01
C GLU A 252 -16.40 -3.17 -1.66
N LEU A 253 -16.71 -3.22 -2.97
CA LEU A 253 -17.40 -2.14 -3.69
C LEU A 253 -18.89 -2.05 -3.33
N ALA A 254 -19.54 -3.18 -3.03
CA ALA A 254 -20.93 -3.21 -2.57
C ALA A 254 -21.03 -2.61 -1.16
N ASP A 255 -20.09 -2.96 -0.29
CA ASP A 255 -19.94 -2.35 1.03
C ASP A 255 -19.69 -0.85 0.95
N GLU A 256 -18.74 -0.39 0.12
CA GLU A 256 -18.47 1.05 -0.08
C GLU A 256 -19.74 1.80 -0.55
N LEU A 257 -20.49 1.20 -1.49
CA LEU A 257 -21.69 1.81 -2.04
C LEU A 257 -22.82 1.97 -1.02
N ALA A 258 -23.06 0.94 -0.20
CA ALA A 258 -24.19 0.88 0.72
C ALA A 258 -23.83 1.32 2.16
N GLY A 259 -22.55 1.56 2.45
CA GLY A 259 -22.05 1.86 3.79
C GLY A 259 -21.96 0.61 4.67
N GLY A 260 -21.56 -0.51 4.09
CA GLY A 260 -21.22 -1.75 4.79
C GLY A 260 -19.92 -1.64 5.60
N VAL A 261 -19.67 -2.61 6.47
CA VAL A 261 -18.56 -2.58 7.44
C VAL A 261 -17.23 -3.09 6.86
N LEU A 262 -17.25 -3.66 5.66
CA LEU A 262 -16.11 -4.25 4.96
C LEU A 262 -15.74 -3.47 3.68
N ALA A 263 -15.92 -2.16 3.68
CA ALA A 263 -15.55 -1.30 2.56
C ALA A 263 -14.03 -1.10 2.46
N ALA A 264 -13.50 -1.09 1.23
CA ALA A 264 -12.08 -0.87 0.94
C ALA A 264 -11.74 0.57 0.53
N GLY A 265 -12.70 1.49 0.62
CA GLY A 265 -12.55 2.87 0.19
C GLY A 265 -12.87 3.08 -1.30
N PRO A 266 -12.93 4.36 -1.73
CA PRO A 266 -13.41 4.72 -3.05
C PRO A 266 -12.49 4.31 -4.19
N ASP A 267 -11.19 4.13 -3.94
CA ASP A 267 -10.18 3.85 -4.97
C ASP A 267 -10.00 2.35 -5.27
N ARG A 268 -10.72 1.48 -4.55
CA ARG A 268 -10.66 0.03 -4.73
C ARG A 268 -10.85 -0.33 -6.21
N LEU A 269 -10.06 -1.29 -6.69
CA LEU A 269 -9.99 -1.82 -8.08
C LEU A 269 -9.21 -0.92 -9.06
N GLU A 270 -8.65 0.22 -8.65
CA GLU A 270 -7.94 1.13 -9.58
C GLU A 270 -6.44 0.85 -9.68
N VAL A 271 -5.81 0.36 -8.60
CA VAL A 271 -4.34 0.31 -8.47
C VAL A 271 -3.64 -0.56 -9.51
N ALA A 272 -4.18 -1.73 -9.83
CA ALA A 272 -3.59 -2.60 -10.85
C ALA A 272 -3.57 -1.91 -12.23
N GLY A 273 -4.66 -1.18 -12.55
CA GLY A 273 -4.79 -0.41 -13.77
C GLY A 273 -3.82 0.77 -13.82
N GLU A 274 -3.70 1.53 -12.73
CA GLU A 274 -2.77 2.66 -12.60
C GLU A 274 -1.31 2.24 -12.80
N LEU A 275 -0.92 1.09 -12.23
CA LEU A 275 0.44 0.56 -12.31
C LEU A 275 0.71 -0.22 -13.60
N GLY A 276 -0.30 -0.37 -14.47
CA GLY A 276 -0.19 -1.14 -15.71
C GLY A 276 0.06 -2.63 -15.49
N LEU A 277 -0.39 -3.20 -14.37
CA LEU A 277 -0.24 -4.61 -14.03
C LEU A 277 -1.23 -5.49 -14.80
N PRO A 278 -0.88 -6.74 -15.14
CA PRO A 278 -1.82 -7.71 -15.67
C PRO A 278 -2.91 -8.02 -14.65
N GLN A 279 -4.17 -7.89 -15.05
CA GLN A 279 -5.31 -8.11 -14.17
C GLN A 279 -6.42 -8.91 -14.86
N VAL A 280 -7.04 -9.80 -14.09
CA VAL A 280 -8.28 -10.48 -14.45
C VAL A 280 -9.27 -10.26 -13.33
N VAL A 281 -10.44 -9.74 -13.67
CA VAL A 281 -11.46 -9.28 -12.71
C VAL A 281 -12.76 -10.04 -12.96
N THR A 282 -13.55 -10.29 -11.92
CA THR A 282 -14.95 -10.75 -12.04
C THR A 282 -15.83 -10.02 -11.03
N LEU A 283 -17.09 -10.43 -10.95
CA LEU A 283 -18.17 -9.75 -10.23
C LEU A 283 -18.44 -10.36 -8.85
N GLY A 284 -17.50 -11.12 -8.30
CA GLY A 284 -17.75 -11.99 -7.15
C GLY A 284 -18.17 -11.24 -5.89
N GLY A 285 -19.24 -11.74 -5.26
CA GLY A 285 -19.79 -11.23 -4.01
C GLY A 285 -20.46 -9.86 -4.10
N LEU A 286 -20.67 -9.28 -5.29
CA LEU A 286 -21.39 -8.01 -5.47
C LEU A 286 -22.89 -8.11 -5.14
N ASP A 287 -23.40 -9.32 -4.93
CA ASP A 287 -24.73 -9.61 -4.41
C ASP A 287 -24.82 -9.41 -2.88
N ILE A 288 -23.72 -9.09 -2.19
CA ILE A 288 -23.64 -9.05 -0.73
C ILE A 288 -23.09 -7.71 -0.23
N VAL A 289 -23.79 -7.09 0.71
CA VAL A 289 -23.29 -6.01 1.57
C VAL A 289 -23.16 -6.54 3.00
N ASN A 290 -22.07 -6.23 3.68
CA ASN A 290 -21.79 -6.76 5.01
C ASN A 290 -22.09 -5.75 6.11
N PHE A 291 -22.77 -6.21 7.16
CA PHE A 291 -22.98 -5.47 8.40
C PHE A 291 -22.56 -6.30 9.60
N GLY A 292 -22.53 -5.65 10.77
CA GLY A 292 -22.33 -6.31 12.05
C GLY A 292 -23.55 -7.15 12.49
N PRO A 293 -23.74 -7.32 13.82
CA PRO A 293 -24.96 -7.93 14.35
C PRO A 293 -26.22 -7.28 13.77
N MET A 294 -27.30 -8.05 13.61
CA MET A 294 -28.56 -7.62 12.98
C MET A 294 -29.09 -6.29 13.56
N GLU A 295 -28.86 -6.09 14.85
CA GLU A 295 -29.32 -4.97 15.65
C GLU A 295 -28.54 -3.67 15.32
N THR A 296 -27.36 -3.81 14.72
CA THR A 296 -26.51 -2.72 14.23
C THR A 296 -26.78 -2.34 12.78
N VAL A 297 -27.61 -3.11 12.06
CA VAL A 297 -27.99 -2.79 10.67
C VAL A 297 -28.73 -1.44 10.64
N PRO A 298 -28.31 -0.48 9.80
CA PRO A 298 -28.94 0.84 9.72
C PRO A 298 -30.44 0.76 9.49
N GLU A 299 -31.22 1.66 10.11
CA GLU A 299 -32.70 1.66 10.05
C GLU A 299 -33.24 1.59 8.61
N ARG A 300 -32.61 2.34 7.69
CA ARG A 300 -32.95 2.37 6.26
C ARG A 300 -32.86 1.01 5.55
N TYR A 301 -32.13 0.05 6.13
CA TYR A 301 -31.91 -1.28 5.57
C TYR A 301 -32.66 -2.41 6.30
N ARG A 302 -33.36 -2.12 7.41
CA ARG A 302 -34.01 -3.17 8.22
C ARG A 302 -35.07 -4.01 7.50
N ARG A 303 -35.66 -3.47 6.42
CA ARG A 303 -36.67 -4.15 5.60
C ARG A 303 -36.09 -4.80 4.33
N ARG A 304 -34.77 -4.79 4.17
CA ARG A 304 -34.09 -5.42 3.03
C ARG A 304 -34.05 -6.94 3.22
N ASN A 305 -33.64 -7.65 2.17
CA ASN A 305 -33.36 -9.08 2.28
C ASN A 305 -32.06 -9.26 3.08
N LEU A 306 -32.21 -9.54 4.37
CA LEU A 306 -31.13 -9.70 5.34
C LEU A 306 -30.97 -11.19 5.69
N TYR A 307 -29.73 -11.64 5.75
CA TYR A 307 -29.35 -12.99 6.14
C TYR A 307 -28.40 -12.94 7.34
N ARG A 308 -28.80 -13.53 8.47
CA ARG A 308 -27.96 -13.63 9.66
C ARG A 308 -26.94 -14.75 9.45
N HIS A 309 -25.76 -14.41 8.94
CA HIS A 309 -24.70 -15.39 8.68
C HIS A 309 -24.17 -16.00 9.98
N ASN A 310 -23.97 -15.18 11.01
CA ASN A 310 -23.65 -15.61 12.37
C ASN A 310 -24.07 -14.51 13.37
N PRO A 311 -23.93 -14.71 14.70
CA PRO A 311 -24.33 -13.69 15.68
C PRO A 311 -23.66 -12.32 15.52
N ALA A 312 -22.47 -12.26 14.92
CA ALA A 312 -21.69 -11.04 14.73
C ALA A 312 -21.82 -10.42 13.32
N VAL A 313 -22.39 -11.14 12.34
CA VAL A 313 -22.38 -10.74 10.93
C VAL A 313 -23.76 -10.95 10.30
N THR A 314 -24.26 -9.87 9.69
CA THR A 314 -25.48 -9.87 8.88
C THR A 314 -25.13 -9.47 7.46
N LEU A 315 -25.59 -10.26 6.49
CA LEU A 315 -25.44 -10.00 5.07
C LEU A 315 -26.72 -9.37 4.54
N MET A 316 -26.61 -8.43 3.61
CA MET A 316 -27.73 -7.80 2.93
C MET A 316 -27.60 -8.00 1.42
N ARG A 317 -28.66 -8.49 0.77
CA ARG A 317 -28.69 -8.61 -0.69
C ARG A 317 -28.77 -7.23 -1.35
N THR A 318 -27.87 -6.94 -2.29
CA THR A 318 -27.94 -5.72 -3.13
C THR A 318 -29.20 -5.72 -4.01
N THR A 319 -29.81 -4.56 -4.23
CA THR A 319 -30.99 -4.43 -5.12
C THR A 319 -30.59 -4.31 -6.60
N PRO A 320 -31.55 -4.37 -7.55
CA PRO A 320 -31.30 -3.99 -8.94
C PRO A 320 -30.73 -2.56 -9.10
N GLU A 321 -31.18 -1.58 -8.31
CA GLU A 321 -30.66 -0.21 -8.39
C GLU A 321 -29.20 -0.10 -7.90
N GLU A 322 -28.87 -0.77 -6.80
CA GLU A 322 -27.49 -0.86 -6.30
C GLU A 322 -26.60 -1.61 -7.30
N SER A 323 -27.11 -2.72 -7.85
CA SER A 323 -26.45 -3.53 -8.88
C SER A 323 -26.16 -2.73 -10.16
N ALA A 324 -27.12 -1.91 -10.61
CA ALA A 324 -26.93 -0.98 -11.73
C ALA A 324 -25.78 0.01 -11.46
N ARG A 325 -25.70 0.53 -10.23
CA ARG A 325 -24.66 1.47 -9.84
C ARG A 325 -23.30 0.77 -9.72
N LEU A 326 -23.24 -0.44 -9.19
CA LEU A 326 -22.03 -1.26 -9.13
C LEU A 326 -21.48 -1.57 -10.54
N GLY A 327 -22.36 -1.94 -11.48
CA GLY A 327 -21.96 -2.17 -12.88
C GLY A 327 -21.29 -0.94 -13.50
N ARG A 328 -21.85 0.25 -13.29
CA ARG A 328 -21.25 1.53 -13.76
C ARG A 328 -19.93 1.85 -13.06
N ILE A 329 -19.85 1.63 -11.74
CA ILE A 329 -18.63 1.89 -10.95
C ILE A 329 -17.47 1.00 -11.45
N ILE A 330 -17.70 -0.29 -11.60
CA ILE A 330 -16.68 -1.24 -12.06
C ILE A 330 -16.23 -0.87 -13.47
N ALA A 331 -17.17 -0.64 -14.39
CA ALA A 331 -16.83 -0.24 -15.75
C ALA A 331 -15.97 1.03 -15.78
N ALA A 332 -16.37 2.08 -15.06
CA ALA A 332 -15.62 3.34 -15.02
C ALA A 332 -14.18 3.16 -14.49
N LYS A 333 -13.99 2.29 -13.50
CA LYS A 333 -12.67 1.97 -12.93
C LYS A 333 -11.81 1.19 -13.92
N LEU A 334 -12.38 0.14 -14.51
CA LEU A 334 -11.69 -0.73 -15.46
C LEU A 334 -11.31 0.00 -16.76
N ASN A 335 -12.11 0.96 -17.22
CA ASN A 335 -11.80 1.79 -18.39
C ASN A 335 -10.54 2.64 -18.22
N ARG A 336 -10.09 2.88 -16.99
CA ARG A 336 -8.88 3.66 -16.68
C ARG A 336 -7.62 2.78 -16.62
N ALA A 337 -7.75 1.47 -16.79
CA ALA A 337 -6.62 0.55 -16.70
C ALA A 337 -5.65 0.71 -17.88
N ALA A 338 -4.36 0.86 -17.57
CA ALA A 338 -3.30 0.92 -18.59
C ALA A 338 -2.66 -0.46 -18.89
N GLY A 339 -2.90 -1.45 -18.04
CA GLY A 339 -2.35 -2.80 -18.14
C GLY A 339 -3.25 -3.79 -18.88
N PRO A 340 -2.74 -4.99 -19.22
CA PRO A 340 -3.58 -6.06 -19.77
C PRO A 340 -4.73 -6.40 -18.82
N LEU A 341 -5.96 -6.41 -19.33
CA LEU A 341 -7.17 -6.56 -18.54
C LEU A 341 -8.16 -7.48 -19.28
N THR A 342 -8.76 -8.42 -18.53
CA THR A 342 -9.99 -9.12 -18.94
C THR A 342 -11.00 -9.11 -17.80
N LEU A 343 -12.24 -8.80 -18.13
CA LEU A 343 -13.38 -8.97 -17.23
C LEU A 343 -14.10 -10.28 -17.53
N PHE A 344 -14.30 -11.12 -16.52
CA PHE A 344 -15.12 -12.31 -16.60
C PHE A 344 -16.49 -12.08 -15.96
N ILE A 345 -17.53 -12.65 -16.56
CA ILE A 345 -18.91 -12.55 -16.09
C ILE A 345 -19.50 -13.96 -15.98
N PRO A 346 -19.78 -14.47 -14.76
CA PRO A 346 -20.48 -15.72 -14.57
C PRO A 346 -21.99 -15.47 -14.65
N ARG A 347 -22.65 -16.07 -15.65
CA ARG A 347 -24.06 -15.82 -15.97
C ARG A 347 -25.05 -16.50 -15.01
N ARG A 348 -24.60 -17.43 -14.15
CA ARG A 348 -25.45 -18.20 -13.22
C ARG A 348 -25.24 -17.87 -11.75
N GLY A 349 -24.60 -16.73 -11.45
CA GLY A 349 -24.52 -16.16 -10.10
C GLY A 349 -23.11 -15.73 -9.71
N PHE A 350 -23.04 -14.66 -8.91
CA PHE A 350 -21.79 -14.04 -8.46
C PHE A 350 -21.24 -14.57 -7.13
N SER A 351 -21.98 -15.47 -6.47
CA SER A 351 -21.57 -16.05 -5.20
C SER A 351 -22.31 -17.37 -4.97
N ALA A 352 -21.84 -18.18 -4.02
CA ALA A 352 -22.59 -19.36 -3.57
C ALA A 352 -24.00 -19.02 -3.04
N MET A 353 -24.25 -17.79 -2.58
CA MET A 353 -25.58 -17.35 -2.13
C MET A 353 -26.45 -16.80 -3.26
N GLY A 354 -25.84 -16.25 -4.32
CA GLY A 354 -26.52 -15.74 -5.50
C GLY A 354 -26.79 -16.79 -6.59
N ALA A 355 -26.11 -17.94 -6.52
CA ALA A 355 -26.30 -19.05 -7.45
C ALA A 355 -27.64 -19.79 -7.24
N GLU A 356 -27.90 -20.78 -8.10
CA GLU A 356 -29.08 -21.64 -8.01
C GLU A 356 -29.22 -22.29 -6.61
N GLY A 357 -30.39 -22.12 -5.99
CA GLY A 357 -30.68 -22.63 -4.65
C GLY A 357 -30.17 -21.75 -3.50
N GLY A 358 -29.42 -20.68 -3.79
CA GLY A 358 -28.91 -19.75 -2.80
C GLY A 358 -29.95 -18.74 -2.31
N VAL A 359 -29.79 -18.28 -1.06
CA VAL A 359 -30.73 -17.37 -0.38
C VAL A 359 -30.80 -15.97 -1.00
N PHE A 360 -29.78 -15.59 -1.77
CA PHE A 360 -29.62 -14.29 -2.41
C PHE A 360 -29.78 -14.38 -3.94
N ARG A 361 -30.27 -15.51 -4.47
CA ARG A 361 -30.58 -15.68 -5.89
C ARG A 361 -31.56 -14.60 -6.34
N ASP A 362 -31.10 -13.75 -7.26
CA ASP A 362 -31.90 -12.69 -7.87
C ASP A 362 -31.38 -12.45 -9.30
N PRO A 363 -31.93 -13.18 -10.29
CA PRO A 363 -31.50 -13.06 -11.69
C PRO A 363 -31.77 -11.68 -12.29
N GLU A 364 -32.75 -10.94 -11.76
CA GLU A 364 -33.06 -9.59 -12.23
C GLU A 364 -31.95 -8.63 -11.82
N ALA A 365 -31.56 -8.63 -10.55
CA ALA A 365 -30.46 -7.80 -10.06
C ALA A 365 -29.14 -8.12 -10.80
N ASP A 366 -28.86 -9.40 -11.04
CA ASP A 366 -27.65 -9.85 -11.73
C ASP A 366 -27.63 -9.40 -13.20
N GLU A 367 -28.76 -9.53 -13.92
CA GLU A 367 -28.86 -9.06 -15.30
C GLU A 367 -28.78 -7.53 -15.37
N VAL A 368 -29.35 -6.81 -14.41
CA VAL A 368 -29.24 -5.35 -14.33
C VAL A 368 -27.78 -4.92 -14.14
N LEU A 369 -27.02 -5.59 -13.28
CA LEU A 369 -25.59 -5.35 -13.13
C LEU A 369 -24.85 -5.51 -14.45
N ILE A 370 -25.02 -6.67 -15.10
CA ILE A 370 -24.32 -7.04 -16.33
C ILE A 370 -24.67 -6.07 -17.47
N ARG A 371 -25.95 -5.72 -17.60
CA ARG A 371 -26.42 -4.77 -18.62
C ARG A 371 -25.81 -3.39 -18.44
N GLU A 372 -25.81 -2.85 -17.22
CA GLU A 372 -25.26 -1.50 -16.96
C GLU A 372 -23.74 -1.46 -17.07
N LEU A 373 -23.08 -2.55 -16.70
CA LEU A 373 -21.65 -2.74 -16.95
C LEU A 373 -21.36 -2.69 -18.45
N ARG A 374 -22.05 -3.50 -19.26
CA ARG A 374 -21.86 -3.58 -20.72
C ARG A 374 -22.08 -2.24 -21.43
N LYS A 375 -23.02 -1.44 -20.96
CA LYS A 375 -23.28 -0.10 -21.54
C LYS A 375 -22.13 0.88 -21.28
N THR A 376 -21.34 0.65 -20.23
CA THR A 376 -20.37 1.62 -19.71
C THR A 376 -18.93 1.20 -19.97
N ILE A 377 -18.66 -0.10 -20.05
CA ILE A 377 -17.31 -0.63 -20.28
C ILE A 377 -16.81 -0.25 -21.67
N ASP A 378 -15.54 0.15 -21.77
CA ASP A 378 -14.90 0.46 -23.03
C ASP A 378 -14.86 -0.79 -23.92
N PRO A 379 -15.28 -0.72 -25.20
CA PRO A 379 -15.21 -1.84 -26.13
C PRO A 379 -13.80 -2.44 -26.31
N ALA A 380 -12.74 -1.71 -25.97
CA ALA A 380 -11.37 -2.21 -25.99
C ALA A 380 -11.05 -3.18 -24.82
N VAL A 381 -11.85 -3.16 -23.75
CA VAL A 381 -11.71 -4.11 -22.64
C VAL A 381 -12.31 -5.44 -23.07
N GLU A 382 -11.52 -6.51 -22.98
CA GLU A 382 -12.02 -7.86 -23.25
C GLU A 382 -12.99 -8.29 -22.15
N VAL A 383 -14.21 -8.68 -22.56
CA VAL A 383 -15.24 -9.22 -21.68
C VAL A 383 -15.54 -10.67 -22.07
N VAL A 384 -15.41 -11.58 -21.12
CA VAL A 384 -15.67 -13.01 -21.30
C VAL A 384 -16.88 -13.42 -20.45
N GLU A 385 -17.94 -13.83 -21.12
CA GLU A 385 -19.14 -14.35 -20.46
C GLU A 385 -19.17 -15.87 -20.51
N MET A 386 -19.48 -16.47 -19.36
CA MET A 386 -19.54 -17.92 -19.22
C MET A 386 -20.89 -18.31 -18.64
N ASP A 387 -21.52 -19.33 -19.24
CA ASP A 387 -22.77 -19.92 -18.77
C ASP A 387 -22.53 -20.86 -17.57
N THR A 388 -21.91 -20.31 -16.53
CA THR A 388 -21.54 -20.96 -15.27
C THR A 388 -21.86 -20.03 -14.10
N ASP A 389 -21.93 -20.56 -12.89
CA ASP A 389 -21.79 -19.72 -11.70
C ASP A 389 -20.29 -19.44 -11.44
N ILE A 390 -20.00 -18.53 -10.52
CA ILE A 390 -18.63 -18.12 -10.22
C ILE A 390 -17.76 -19.26 -9.68
N ASN A 391 -18.33 -20.26 -9.01
CA ASN A 391 -17.62 -21.35 -8.34
C ASN A 391 -17.48 -22.60 -9.21
N ASP A 392 -17.97 -22.58 -10.45
CA ASP A 392 -17.71 -23.62 -11.43
C ASP A 392 -16.19 -23.71 -11.69
N PRO A 393 -15.57 -24.91 -11.61
CA PRO A 393 -14.15 -25.08 -11.90
C PRO A 393 -13.73 -24.55 -13.27
N ALA A 394 -14.57 -24.69 -14.30
CA ALA A 394 -14.27 -24.19 -15.64
C ALA A 394 -14.12 -22.66 -15.65
N PHE A 395 -14.89 -21.94 -14.83
CA PHE A 395 -14.77 -20.49 -14.65
C PHE A 395 -13.42 -20.12 -14.05
N ALA A 396 -13.06 -20.77 -12.94
CA ALA A 396 -11.78 -20.56 -12.26
C ALA A 396 -10.58 -20.84 -13.20
N HIS A 397 -10.65 -21.92 -13.98
CA HIS A 397 -9.63 -22.31 -14.95
C HIS A 397 -9.46 -21.26 -16.05
N ALA A 398 -10.56 -20.74 -16.57
CA ALA A 398 -10.53 -19.74 -17.63
C ALA A 398 -9.91 -18.43 -17.13
N MET A 399 -10.26 -17.99 -15.92
CA MET A 399 -9.67 -16.80 -15.31
C MET A 399 -8.16 -16.97 -15.04
N ALA A 400 -7.75 -18.10 -14.46
CA ALA A 400 -6.34 -18.39 -14.17
C ALA A 400 -5.49 -18.44 -15.44
N ARG A 401 -5.97 -19.13 -16.47
CA ARG A 401 -5.30 -19.20 -17.78
C ARG A 401 -5.14 -17.81 -18.38
N ARG A 402 -6.20 -17.00 -18.34
CA ARG A 402 -6.15 -15.66 -18.92
C ARG A 402 -5.16 -14.75 -18.19
N LEU A 403 -5.11 -14.84 -16.87
CA LEU A 403 -4.14 -14.09 -16.09
C LEU A 403 -2.71 -14.53 -16.41
N HIS A 404 -2.46 -15.83 -16.56
CA HIS A 404 -1.16 -16.34 -16.99
C HIS A 404 -0.74 -15.77 -18.35
N GLU A 405 -1.63 -15.79 -19.35
CA GLU A 405 -1.38 -15.22 -20.68
C GLU A 405 -1.05 -13.72 -20.61
N HIS A 406 -1.86 -12.95 -19.88
CA HIS A 406 -1.61 -11.52 -19.64
C HIS A 406 -0.26 -11.28 -18.99
N TYR A 407 0.08 -12.10 -18.00
CA TYR A 407 1.35 -11.99 -17.29
C TYR A 407 2.53 -12.27 -18.22
N GLN A 408 2.47 -13.32 -19.04
CA GLN A 408 3.55 -13.64 -19.98
C GLN A 408 3.77 -12.53 -21.01
N ALA A 409 2.68 -11.99 -21.57
CA ALA A 409 2.75 -10.88 -22.52
C ALA A 409 3.31 -9.61 -21.87
N TRP A 410 2.86 -9.29 -20.67
CA TRP A 410 3.34 -8.14 -19.89
C TRP A 410 4.83 -8.25 -19.53
N ALA A 411 5.25 -9.41 -19.05
CA ALA A 411 6.63 -9.66 -18.66
C ALA A 411 7.58 -9.63 -19.86
N ALA A 412 7.15 -10.13 -21.03
CA ALA A 412 7.92 -10.04 -22.27
C ALA A 412 8.16 -8.59 -22.69
N ARG A 413 7.11 -7.76 -22.72
CA ARG A 413 7.22 -6.33 -23.06
C ARG A 413 8.19 -5.59 -22.14
N ARG A 414 8.15 -5.85 -20.83
CA ARG A 414 9.08 -5.23 -19.87
C ARG A 414 10.53 -5.61 -20.15
N ARG A 415 10.80 -6.89 -20.46
CA ARG A 415 12.17 -7.33 -20.80
C ARG A 415 12.70 -6.60 -22.03
N ASP A 416 11.87 -6.42 -23.05
CA ASP A 416 12.26 -5.71 -24.27
C ASP A 416 12.53 -4.22 -24.00
N THR A 417 11.69 -3.55 -23.21
CA THR A 417 11.90 -2.15 -22.82
C THR A 417 13.18 -1.96 -22.00
N THR A 418 13.45 -2.85 -21.03
CA THR A 418 14.69 -2.79 -20.23
C THR A 418 15.93 -3.08 -21.09
N ALA A 419 15.83 -4.01 -22.05
CA ALA A 419 16.92 -4.31 -22.97
C ALA A 419 17.18 -3.16 -23.97
N ALA A 420 16.14 -2.42 -24.39
CA ALA A 420 16.27 -1.23 -25.22
C ALA A 420 16.91 -0.06 -24.47
N ALA A 421 16.44 0.23 -23.25
CA ALA A 421 17.02 1.28 -22.40
C ALA A 421 18.50 1.03 -22.10
N GLY A 422 18.88 -0.22 -21.75
CA GLY A 422 20.27 -0.59 -21.52
C GLY A 422 21.15 -0.59 -22.78
N LYS A 423 20.58 -0.58 -23.98
CA LYS A 423 21.31 -0.37 -25.23
C LYS A 423 21.51 1.11 -25.54
N GLU A 424 20.52 1.95 -25.27
CA GLU A 424 20.63 3.43 -25.40
C GLU A 424 21.68 3.98 -24.43
N GLU A 425 21.67 3.55 -23.16
CA GLU A 425 22.66 3.95 -22.15
C GLU A 425 24.10 3.54 -22.55
N ARG A 426 24.25 2.36 -23.18
CA ARG A 426 25.54 1.89 -23.73
C ARG A 426 25.94 2.62 -25.00
N ALA A 427 24.99 3.06 -25.81
CA ALA A 427 25.24 3.82 -27.03
C ALA A 427 25.64 5.27 -26.71
N GLU A 428 25.01 5.89 -25.70
CA GLU A 428 25.40 7.20 -25.18
C GLU A 428 26.78 7.16 -24.53
N ALA A 429 27.08 6.15 -23.70
CA ALA A 429 28.41 5.95 -23.15
C ALA A 429 29.48 5.63 -24.22
N GLY A 430 29.10 4.96 -25.31
CA GLY A 430 29.96 4.68 -26.45
C GLY A 430 30.20 5.90 -27.35
N ALA A 431 29.24 6.83 -27.43
CA ALA A 431 29.36 8.07 -28.17
C ALA A 431 30.22 9.12 -27.44
N GLU A 432 30.19 9.18 -26.11
CA GLU A 432 31.12 9.99 -25.32
C GLU A 432 32.58 9.50 -25.39
N ALA A 433 32.79 8.19 -25.63
CA ALA A 433 34.12 7.62 -25.83
C ALA A 433 34.69 7.87 -27.24
N ALA A 434 33.88 8.33 -28.21
CA ALA A 434 34.27 8.60 -29.58
C ALA A 434 34.30 10.11 -29.89
N GLY A 435 35.20 10.83 -29.22
CA GLY A 435 35.60 12.20 -29.60
C GLY A 435 36.40 12.22 -30.93
N PRO A 436 36.46 13.37 -31.64
CA PRO A 436 36.65 13.42 -33.08
C PRO A 436 38.08 13.04 -33.52
N ALA A 437 38.14 12.24 -34.59
CA ALA A 437 39.36 11.98 -35.34
C ALA A 437 39.96 13.29 -35.89
N SER A 438 41.18 13.62 -35.47
CA SER A 438 42.01 14.66 -36.09
C SER A 438 43.04 14.05 -37.03
N CYS A 439 43.18 14.70 -38.19
CA CYS A 439 44.00 14.35 -39.35
C CYS A 439 45.53 14.28 -39.09
N PRO A 440 46.31 13.66 -40.00
CA PRO A 440 47.72 13.34 -39.82
C PRO A 440 48.63 14.52 -40.17
N HIS A 441 49.72 14.69 -39.41
CA HIS A 441 50.88 15.47 -39.84
C HIS A 441 52.15 14.63 -39.72
N GLU A 442 52.80 14.52 -40.87
CA GLU A 442 54.10 13.92 -41.15
C GLU A 442 55.27 14.84 -40.73
N ILE A 443 56.42 14.20 -40.42
CA ILE A 443 57.81 14.63 -40.71
C ILE A 443 58.63 15.39 -39.61
N VAL A 444 59.56 14.60 -39.03
CA VAL A 444 61.03 14.77 -38.93
C VAL A 444 61.68 15.52 -37.74
N THR A 445 62.69 14.80 -37.23
CA THR A 445 63.76 15.02 -36.25
C THR A 445 64.39 16.42 -36.16
N GLU A 446 64.77 16.85 -34.94
CA GLU A 446 66.18 17.15 -34.61
C GLU A 446 66.41 17.54 -33.13
N ASN A 447 67.56 17.07 -32.63
CA ASN A 447 68.45 17.67 -31.62
C ASN A 447 68.10 17.59 -30.13
N ALA A 448 68.47 16.43 -29.57
CA ALA A 448 69.21 16.35 -28.32
C ALA A 448 70.57 17.05 -28.46
N GLU A 449 70.87 17.97 -27.54
CA GLU A 449 72.18 18.31 -26.96
C GLU A 449 72.11 19.72 -26.37
N ARG A 450 72.16 19.83 -25.03
CA ARG A 450 73.11 20.70 -24.31
C ARG A 450 72.87 20.71 -22.79
N LEU A 451 73.86 20.13 -22.10
CA LEU A 451 74.53 20.61 -20.89
C LEU A 451 73.81 20.48 -19.53
N GLU A 452 74.22 19.43 -18.82
CA GLU A 452 74.37 19.36 -17.37
C GLU A 452 75.40 20.39 -16.84
N ALA A 453 75.14 20.93 -15.63
CA ALA A 453 76.04 21.18 -14.49
C ALA A 453 75.42 22.34 -13.67
N VAL A 454 75.15 22.24 -12.35
CA VAL A 454 76.14 22.27 -11.26
C VAL A 454 75.41 22.00 -9.92
N VAL A 455 75.88 20.98 -9.18
CA VAL A 455 76.06 20.85 -7.71
C VAL A 455 74.83 20.88 -6.75
N ARG A 456 74.67 19.74 -6.05
CA ARG A 456 73.87 19.41 -4.84
C ARG A 456 74.28 20.25 -3.59
N PRO A 457 73.48 20.34 -2.50
CA PRO A 457 72.45 19.42 -2.00
C PRO A 457 71.00 19.89 -2.12
#